data_AF-A0A842TK14-F1
#
_entry.id   AF-A0A842TK14-F1
#
_cell.length_a   1.000
_cell.length_b   1.000
_cell.length_c   1.000
_cell.angle_alpha   90.00
_cell.angle_beta   90.00
_cell.angle_gamma   90.00
#
_symmetry.space_group_name_H-M   'P 1'
#
loop_
_entity.id
_entity.type
_entity.pdbx_description
1 polymer ?
#
loop_
_entity_poly.entity_id
_entity_poly.type
_entity_poly.pdbx_seq_one_letter_code
_entity_poly.pdbx_strand_id
1 'polypeptide(L)' 'MNVKIGDTEYNLPDDLRYTKSHQWGKVEGDKVRVGITDYAQNV' A
#
# COMPACT_ATOMS: atom_id res chain seq x y z
N MET A 1 -7.47 3.25 -7.12
CA MET A 1 -8.61 4.15 -6.87
C MET A 1 -8.14 5.43 -6.16
N ASN A 2 -8.63 6.60 -6.58
CA ASN A 2 -8.34 7.87 -5.87
C ASN A 2 -9.45 8.15 -4.86
N VAL A 3 -9.08 8.39 -3.60
CA VAL A 3 -10.01 8.76 -2.53
C VAL A 3 -9.72 10.20 -2.10
N LYS A 4 -10.75 11.05 -2.07
CA LYS A 4 -10.64 12.42 -1.57
C LYS A 4 -11.17 12.49 -0.14
N ILE A 5 -10.35 13.00 0.78
CA ILE A 5 -10.74 13.31 2.16
C ILE A 5 -10.41 14.79 2.40
N GLY A 6 -11.44 15.62 2.51
CA GLY A 6 -11.27 17.08 2.51
C GLY A 6 -10.61 17.56 1.21
N ASP A 7 -9.59 18.42 1.33
CA ASP A 7 -8.82 18.95 0.18
C ASP A 7 -7.64 18.04 -0.21
N THR A 8 -7.46 16.89 0.45
CA THR A 8 -6.33 15.97 0.18
C THR A 8 -6.78 14.78 -0.66
N GLU A 9 -6.02 14.50 -1.73
CA GLU A 9 -6.23 13.35 -2.62
C GLU A 9 -5.24 12.22 -2.28
N TYR A 10 -5.77 11.05 -1.92
CA TYR A 10 -5.00 9.84 -1.67
C TYR A 10 -5.08 8.92 -2.88
N ASN A 11 -3.92 8.62 -3.47
CA ASN A 11 -3.78 7.60 -4.49
C ASN A 11 -3.58 6.24 -3.80
N LEU A 12 -4.60 5.38 -3.87
CA LEU A 12 -4.53 3.99 -3.38
C LEU A 12 -4.46 3.07 -4.61
N PRO A 13 -3.28 2.52 -4.95
CA PRO A 13 -3.14 1.60 -6.07
C PRO A 13 -3.99 0.34 -5.83
N ASP A 14 -4.84 -0.02 -6.79
CA ASP A 14 -5.77 -1.16 -6.65
C ASP A 14 -5.03 -2.51 -6.64
N ASP A 15 -3.77 -2.49 -7.08
CA ASP A 15 -2.81 -3.58 -7.17
C ASP A 15 -1.98 -3.78 -5.88
N LEU A 16 -2.23 -2.99 -4.83
CA LEU A 16 -1.61 -3.17 -3.52
C LEU A 16 -2.59 -3.74 -2.49
N ARG A 17 -2.24 -4.91 -1.93
CA ARG A 17 -2.93 -5.50 -0.78
C ARG A 17 -2.20 -5.10 0.49
N TYR A 18 -2.93 -4.53 1.45
CA TYR A 18 -2.37 -4.08 2.73
C TYR A 18 -2.80 -5.01 3.87
N THR A 19 -1.89 -5.31 4.80
CA THR A 19 -2.20 -6.03 6.04
C THR A 19 -2.33 -5.04 7.20
N LYS A 20 -3.04 -5.44 8.26
CA LYS A 20 -3.11 -4.67 9.52
C LYS A 20 -1.74 -4.49 10.19
N SER A 21 -0.75 -5.28 9.79
CA SER A 21 0.62 -5.27 10.31
C SER A 21 1.58 -4.43 9.47
N HIS A 22 1.09 -3.39 8.80
CA HIS A 22 1.94 -2.43 8.07
C HIS A 22 2.79 -3.06 6.94
N GLN A 23 2.30 -4.14 6.34
CA GLN A 23 2.93 -4.77 5.18
C GLN A 23 2.05 -4.57 3.94
N TRP A 24 2.68 -4.42 2.78
CA TRP A 24 2.02 -4.38 1.49
C TRP A 24 2.53 -5.51 0.58
N GLY A 25 1.63 -6.01 -0.28
CA GLY A 25 1.95 -6.97 -1.32
C GLY A 25 1.49 -6.46 -2.67
N LYS A 26 2.37 -6.55 -3.68
CA LYS A 26 2.07 -6.30 -5.10
C LYS A 26 2.21 -7.60 -5.88
N VAL A 27 1.17 -7.99 -6.61
CA VAL A 27 1.23 -9.16 -7.51
C VAL A 27 1.89 -8.75 -8.81
N GLU A 28 2.95 -9.45 -9.20
CA GLU A 28 3.69 -9.27 -10.45
C GLU A 28 3.76 -10.64 -11.15
N GLY A 29 2.75 -10.96 -11.96
CA GLY A 29 2.65 -12.24 -12.67
C GLY A 29 2.42 -13.42 -11.71
N ASP A 30 3.37 -14.34 -11.65
CA ASP A 30 3.39 -15.51 -10.77
C ASP A 30 4.07 -15.25 -9.41
N LYS A 31 4.58 -14.03 -9.20
CA LYS A 31 5.33 -13.65 -7.99
C LYS A 31 4.62 -12.53 -7.24
N VAL A 32 4.90 -12.45 -5.94
CA VAL A 32 4.41 -11.38 -5.07
C VAL A 32 5.60 -10.62 -4.50
N ARG A 33 5.68 -9.32 -4.78
CA ARG A 33 6.61 -8.40 -4.10
C ARG A 33 5.99 -7.97 -2.79
N VAL A 34 6.70 -8.19 -1.69
CA VAL A 34 6.28 -7.77 -0.35
C VAL A 34 7.20 -6.66 0.17
N GLY A 35 6.63 -5.72 0.91
CA GLY A 35 7.38 -4.65 1.57
C GLY A 35 6.70 -4.17 2.86
N ILE A 36 7.42 -3.40 3.65
CA ILE A 36 6.89 -2.74 4.85
C ILE A 36 6.55 -1.28 4.54
N THR A 37 5.51 -0.73 5.17
CA THR A 37 5.17 0.69 5.00
C THR A 37 6.27 1.58 5.55
N ASP A 38 6.43 2.78 5.00
CA ASP A 38 7.37 3.81 5.44
C ASP A 38 7.29 4.12 6.95
N TYR A 39 6.07 4.06 7.52
CA TYR A 39 5.84 4.18 8.97
C TYR A 39 6.58 3.11 9.80
N ALA A 40 6.70 1.89 9.28
CA ALA A 40 7.37 0.78 9.96
C ALA A 40 8.89 0.76 9.75
N GLN A 41 9.44 1.66 8.92
CA GLN A 41 10.89 1.75 8.65
C GLN A 41 11.60 2.70 9.64
N ASN A 42 10.84 3.53 10.34
CA ASN A 42 11.33 4.58 11.25
C ASN A 42 11.18 4.22 12.74
N VAL A 43 10.96 2.93 13.06
CA VAL A 43 10.88 2.39 14.44
C VAL A 43 12.09 1.55 14.78
#